data_AF-K1YQA1-F1
#
_entry.id   AF-K1YQA1-F1
#
_cell.length_a   1.000
_cell.length_b   1.000
_cell.length_c   1.000
_cell.angle_alpha   90.00
_cell.angle_beta   90.00
_cell.angle_gamma   90.00
#
_symmetry.space_group_name_H-M   'P 1'
#
loop_
_entity.id
_entity.type
_entity.pdbx_description
1 polymer ?
#
loop_
_entity_poly.entity_id
_entity_poly.type
_entity_poly.pdbx_seq_one_letter_code
_entity_poly.pdbx_strand_id
1 'polypeptide(L)' 'MGNFITEYEAEMGSMIASVMCGGDVNAGTPISEEYLLQLEREGFMKLCANKKTAERIQHMLKTGKPLRN' A
#
# COMPACT_ATOMS: atom_id res chain seq x y z
N MET A 1 19.96 4.98 15.23
CA MET A 1 19.44 5.85 14.15
C MET A 1 18.37 5.05 13.38
N GLY A 2 17.14 5.54 13.29
CA GLY A 2 16.32 5.44 12.05
C GLY A 2 15.47 4.21 11.68
N ASN A 3 15.52 3.06 12.34
CA ASN A 3 14.77 1.86 11.89
C ASN A 3 13.28 1.83 12.29
N PHE A 4 12.54 2.91 12.01
CA PHE A 4 11.11 2.97 12.34
C PHE A 4 10.22 2.23 11.33
N ILE A 5 10.69 2.03 10.10
CA ILE A 5 9.94 1.36 9.03
C ILE A 5 10.66 0.07 8.60
N THR A 6 9.88 -0.99 8.45
CA THR A 6 10.30 -2.23 7.79
C THR A 6 10.40 -2.03 6.29
N GLU A 7 11.18 -2.86 5.59
CA GLU A 7 11.26 -2.86 4.12
C GLU A 7 9.87 -2.99 3.50
N TYR A 8 9.01 -3.83 4.10
CA TYR A 8 7.64 -4.01 3.63
C TYR A 8 6.74 -2.79 3.88
N GLU A 9 6.91 -2.07 5.00
CA GLU A 9 6.21 -0.80 5.23
C GLU A 9 6.66 0.27 4.23
N ALA A 10 7.92 0.26 3.81
CA ALA A 10 8.42 1.15 2.77
C ALA A 10 7.80 0.82 1.40
N GLU A 11 7.71 -0.47 1.02
CA GLU A 11 7.03 -0.90 -0.20
C GLU A 11 5.55 -0.50 -0.20
N MET A 12 4.84 -0.75 0.91
CA MET A 12 3.43 -0.41 1.07
C MET A 12 3.21 1.11 0.99
N GLY A 13 4.06 1.89 1.68
CA GLY A 13 4.01 3.35 1.64
C GLY A 13 4.30 3.90 0.25
N SER A 14 5.26 3.32 -0.49
CA SER A 14 5.57 3.70 -1.87
C SER A 14 4.38 3.45 -2.80
N MET A 15 3.66 2.34 -2.63
CA MET A 15 2.47 2.05 -3.41
C MET A 15 1.34 3.04 -3.13
N ILE A 16 1.09 3.35 -1.85
CA ILE A 16 0.08 4.36 -1.48
C ILE A 16 0.45 5.73 -2.06
N ALA A 17 1.71 6.14 -1.94
CA ALA A 17 2.19 7.39 -2.52
C ALA A 17 2.01 7.41 -4.04
N SER A 18 2.27 6.31 -4.74
CA SER A 18 2.05 6.19 -6.17
C SER A 18 0.58 6.40 -6.54
N VAL A 19 -0.37 5.82 -5.82
CA VAL A 19 -1.82 6.01 -6.06
C VAL A 19 -2.21 7.48 -5.81
N MET A 20 -1.75 8.06 -4.70
CA MET A 20 -2.05 9.45 -4.34
C MET A 20 -1.47 10.47 -5.34
N CYS A 21 -0.33 10.15 -5.96
CA CYS A 21 0.29 10.99 -7.00
C CYS A 21 -0.34 10.81 -8.38
N GLY A 22 -1.37 9.97 -8.52
CA GLY A 22 -2.02 9.72 -9.82
C GLY A 22 -1.29 8.69 -10.68
N GLY A 23 -0.42 7.86 -10.10
CA GLY A 23 0.26 6.78 -10.82
C GLY A 23 1.29 7.28 -11.83
N ASP A 24 1.40 6.55 -12.94
CA ASP A 24 2.35 6.83 -14.02
C ASP A 24 1.72 7.81 -15.04
N VAL A 25 1.56 9.07 -14.62
CA VAL A 25 1.04 10.15 -15.46
C VAL A 25 1.98 11.36 -15.44
N ASN A 26 1.97 12.13 -16.53
CA ASN A 26 2.75 13.37 -16.58
C ASN A 26 2.19 14.39 -15.58
N ALA A 27 3.08 15.19 -14.99
CA ALA A 27 2.69 16.27 -14.10
C ALA A 27 1.71 17.24 -14.79
N GLY A 28 0.60 17.55 -14.10
CA GLY A 28 -0.46 18.41 -14.63
C GLY A 28 -1.48 17.70 -15.52
N THR A 29 -1.40 16.37 -15.67
CA THR A 29 -2.44 15.60 -16.37
C THR A 29 -3.72 15.59 -15.52
N PRO A 30 -4.88 16.04 -16.06
CA PRO A 30 -6.15 15.90 -15.35
C PRO A 30 -6.53 14.43 -15.30
N ILE A 31 -6.76 13.93 -14.09
CA ILE A 31 -7.19 12.56 -13.83
C ILE A 31 -8.65 12.54 -13.38
N SER A 32 -9.39 11.52 -13.81
CA SER A 32 -10.76 11.28 -13.37
C SER A 32 -10.79 10.52 -12.05
N GLU A 33 -11.90 10.62 -11.32
CA GLU A 33 -12.15 9.82 -10.12
C GLU A 33 -12.08 8.31 -10.42
N GLU A 34 -12.66 7.88 -11.54
CA GLU A 34 -12.63 6.49 -11.99
C GLU A 34 -11.20 5.95 -12.14
N TYR A 35 -10.28 6.79 -12.64
CA TYR A 35 -8.88 6.43 -12.79
C TYR A 35 -8.19 6.26 -11.42
N LEU A 36 -8.46 7.16 -10.47
CA LEU A 36 -7.94 7.03 -9.10
C LEU A 36 -8.49 5.78 -8.41
N LEU A 37 -9.78 5.49 -8.55
CA LEU A 37 -10.41 4.28 -8.01
C LEU A 37 -9.81 3.01 -8.61
N GLN A 38 -9.49 3.03 -9.90
CA GLN A 38 -8.83 1.91 -10.55
C GLN A 38 -7.40 1.70 -10.02
N LEU A 39 -6.62 2.77 -9.89
CA LEU A 39 -5.28 2.72 -9.30
C LEU A 39 -5.29 2.21 -7.86
N GLU A 40 -6.23 2.70 -7.04
CA GLU A 40 -6.40 2.24 -5.66
C GLU A 40 -6.74 0.75 -5.63
N ARG A 41 -7.68 0.30 -6.46
CA ARG A 41 -8.09 -1.11 -6.52
C ARG A 41 -6.93 -2.02 -6.92
N GLU A 42 -6.14 -1.61 -7.90
CA GLU A 42 -4.97 -2.38 -8.37
C GLU A 42 -3.87 -2.46 -7.30
N GLY A 43 -3.57 -1.33 -6.64
CA GLY A 43 -2.62 -1.30 -5.53
C GLY A 43 -3.07 -2.15 -4.34
N PHE A 44 -4.33 -2.00 -3.95
CA PHE A 44 -4.92 -2.77 -2.86
C PHE A 44 -4.87 -4.28 -3.15
N MET A 45 -5.27 -4.70 -4.35
CA MET A 45 -5.23 -6.12 -4.75
C MET A 45 -3.80 -6.68 -4.71
N LYS A 46 -2.79 -5.92 -5.15
CA LYS A 46 -1.38 -6.33 -5.05
C LYS A 46 -0.95 -6.53 -3.59
N LEU A 47 -1.32 -5.61 -2.69
CA LEU A 47 -1.00 -5.73 -1.26
C LEU A 47 -1.72 -6.93 -0.63
N CYS A 48 -2.99 -7.17 -0.96
CA CYS A 48 -3.73 -8.33 -0.46
C CYS A 48 -3.15 -9.67 -0.92
N ALA A 49 -2.58 -9.73 -2.13
CA ALA A 49 -1.91 -10.93 -2.64
C ALA A 49 -0.55 -11.20 -1.96
N ASN A 50 -0.02 -10.24 -1.19
CA ASN A 50 1.27 -10.40 -0.52
C ASN A 50 1.14 -11.21 0.78
N LYS A 51 2.01 -12.23 0.93
CA LYS A 51 2.06 -13.08 2.13
C LYS A 51 2.29 -12.28 3.42
N LYS A 52 3.12 -11.24 3.38
CA LYS A 52 3.38 -10.38 4.54
C LYS A 52 2.13 -9.63 5.00
N THR A 53 1.27 -9.17 4.08
CA THR A 53 -0.05 -8.60 4.42
C THR A 53 -0.93 -9.64 5.10
N ALA A 54 -1.01 -10.85 4.55
CA ALA A 54 -1.83 -11.91 5.12
C ALA A 54 -1.37 -12.28 6.54
N GLU A 55 -0.05 -12.37 6.77
CA GLU A 55 0.53 -12.59 8.09
C GLU A 55 0.20 -11.45 9.07
N ARG A 56 0.28 -10.19 8.61
CA ARG A 56 -0.10 -9.02 9.41
C ARG A 56 -1.57 -9.04 9.81
N ILE A 57 -2.47 -9.34 8.88
CA ILE A 57 -3.90 -9.48 9.14
C ILE A 57 -4.15 -10.62 10.12
N GLN A 58 -3.57 -11.80 9.89
CA GLN A 58 -3.74 -12.94 10.79
C GLN A 58 -3.21 -12.67 12.19
N HIS A 59 -2.05 -12.04 12.32
CA HIS A 59 -1.48 -11.70 13.61
C HIS A 59 -2.31 -10.65 14.34
N MET A 60 -2.80 -9.63 13.63
CA MET A 60 -3.68 -8.60 14.18
C MET A 60 -5.00 -9.22 14.68
N LEU A 61 -5.60 -10.13 13.92
CA LEU A 61 -6.80 -10.88 14.33
C LEU A 61 -6.55 -11.81 15.54
N LYS A 62 -5.37 -12.44 15.62
CA LYS A 62 -5.04 -13.39 16.70
C LYS A 62 -4.61 -12.71 18.01
N THR A 63 -3.85 -11.62 17.92
CA THR A 63 -3.16 -11.02 19.08
C THR A 63 -3.68 -9.63 19.43
N GLY A 64 -4.47 -9.01 18.56
CA GLY A 64 -4.91 -7.62 18.67
C GLY A 64 -3.79 -6.60 18.48
N LYS A 65 -2.55 -7.04 18.17
CA LYS A 65 -1.39 -6.16 18.00
C LYS A 65 -0.92 -6.15 16.53
N PRO A 66 -0.40 -5.02 16.03
CA PRO A 66 0.15 -4.96 14.68
C PRO A 66 1.44 -5.78 14.59
N LEU A 67 1.53 -6.66 13.59
CA LEU A 67 2.77 -7.34 13.23
C LEU A 67 3.63 -6.43 12.36
N ARG A 68 4.94 -6.40 12.63
CA ARG A 68 5.92 -5.67 11.82
C ARG A 68 6.95 -6.67 11.28
N ASN A 69 6.82 -7.00 9.99
CA ASN A 69 7.63 -7.95 9.20
C ASN A 69 8.00 -7.36 7.82
#